data_AF-A0A1B9MHU5-F1
#
_entry.id   AF-A0A1B9MHU5-F1
#
_cell.length_a   1.000
_cell.length_b   1.000
_cell.length_c   1.000
_cell.angle_alpha   90.00
_cell.angle_beta   90.00
_cell.angle_gamma   90.00
#
_symmetry.space_group_name_H-M   'P 1'
#
loop_
_entity.id
_entity.type
_entity.pdbx_description
1 polymer ?
#
loop_
_entity_poly.entity_id
_entity_poly.type
_entity_poly.pdbx_seq_one_letter_code
_entity_poly.pdbx_strand_id
1 'polypeptide(L)'
;MNSTQIQQAKNILEPNFQKLLQNAERDFNFVLTKQGLHNKQPVTLYRFEPNESIHLEQQHVSLLINDTTKNLQGLVRLLPKYQSSSQQVSKEIALQITLNFLKDYAPDLLENYNNNWINTHNETIIVDGKKNTLTGMKVKCRDLNTGLYFWTIIGPDQTVMVFERDIDWDFIRAGRQTQKWLHDSWLAKHL
;
A
#
# COMPACT_ATOMS: atom_id res chain seq x y z
N MET A 1 16.79 3.22 20.93
CA MET A 1 15.65 4.16 21.10
C MET A 1 14.79 3.68 22.27
N ASN A 2 14.12 4.57 23.02
CA ASN A 2 13.35 4.17 24.21
C ASN A 2 12.09 3.38 23.83
N SER A 3 11.84 2.26 24.51
CA SER A 3 10.67 1.37 24.36
C SER A 3 9.32 2.11 24.37
N THR A 4 9.28 3.31 24.95
CA THR A 4 8.11 4.20 24.98
C THR A 4 7.71 4.74 23.59
N GLN A 5 8.66 5.01 22.68
CA GLN A 5 8.35 5.50 21.32
C GLN A 5 7.79 4.38 20.42
N ILE A 6 8.27 3.15 20.60
CA ILE A 6 7.76 1.96 19.91
C ILE A 6 6.33 1.64 20.37
N GLN A 7 6.05 1.76 21.68
CA GLN A 7 4.70 1.55 22.22
C GLN A 7 3.73 2.68 21.81
N GLN A 8 4.21 3.93 21.77
CA GLN A 8 3.42 5.06 21.26
C GLN A 8 3.10 4.88 19.79
N ALA A 9 4.06 4.45 18.96
CA ALA A 9 3.83 4.15 17.55
C ALA A 9 2.81 3.04 17.30
N LYS A 10 2.83 1.98 18.12
CA LYS A 10 1.82 0.91 18.05
C LYS A 10 0.41 1.43 18.41
N ASN A 11 0.29 2.49 19.21
CA ASN A 11 -0.98 3.14 19.56
C ASN A 11 -1.38 4.30 18.62
N ILE A 12 -0.55 4.68 17.64
CA ILE A 12 -0.86 5.77 16.68
C ILE A 12 -1.82 5.29 15.59
N LEU A 13 -1.72 4.02 15.19
CA LEU A 13 -2.69 3.45 14.27
C LEU A 13 -3.97 3.10 15.02
N GLU A 14 -5.08 3.63 14.54
CA GLU A 14 -6.42 3.22 14.95
C GLU A 14 -6.50 1.67 14.99
N PRO A 15 -7.19 1.07 15.99
CA PRO A 15 -7.18 -0.39 16.19
C PRO A 15 -7.59 -1.22 14.96
N ASN A 16 -8.38 -0.65 14.06
CA ASN A 16 -8.76 -1.27 12.78
C ASN A 16 -7.55 -1.46 11.83
N PHE A 17 -6.56 -0.57 11.84
CA PHE A 17 -5.37 -0.69 11.00
C PHE A 17 -4.29 -1.60 11.58
N GLN A 18 -4.30 -1.84 12.90
CA GLN A 18 -3.46 -2.89 13.49
C GLN A 18 -3.86 -4.30 13.01
N LYS A 19 -5.15 -4.52 12.75
CA LYS A 19 -5.67 -5.77 12.17
C LYS A 19 -5.21 -5.98 10.73
N LEU A 20 -4.92 -4.88 10.03
CA LEU A 20 -4.41 -4.93 8.66
C LEU A 20 -2.99 -5.51 8.60
N LEU A 21 -2.17 -5.28 9.63
CA LEU A 21 -0.82 -5.82 9.76
C LEU A 21 -0.86 -7.32 10.11
N GLN A 22 -0.06 -8.12 9.42
CA GLN A 22 0.15 -9.53 9.74
C GLN A 22 1.01 -9.67 11.00
N ASN A 23 0.97 -10.83 11.68
CA ASN A 23 1.69 -11.02 12.95
C ASN A 23 3.18 -10.62 12.86
N ALA A 24 3.91 -11.10 11.83
CA ALA A 24 5.32 -10.75 11.62
C ALA A 24 5.54 -9.26 11.29
N GLU A 25 4.54 -8.59 10.69
CA GLU A 25 4.61 -7.15 10.38
C GLU A 25 4.41 -6.29 11.64
N ARG A 26 3.75 -6.82 12.68
CA ARG A 26 3.56 -6.13 13.97
C ARG A 26 4.83 -6.06 14.83
N ASP A 27 5.83 -6.85 14.46
CA ASP A 27 7.16 -6.84 15.09
C ASP A 27 8.11 -5.84 14.43
N PHE A 28 7.73 -5.24 13.29
CA PHE A 28 8.52 -4.20 12.65
C PHE A 28 8.56 -2.93 13.52
N ASN A 29 9.69 -2.23 13.44
CA ASN A 29 9.90 -0.94 14.06
C ASN A 29 9.14 0.14 13.29
N PHE A 30 8.55 1.08 14.02
CA PHE A 30 8.01 2.29 13.41
C PHE A 30 9.14 3.29 13.14
N VAL A 31 9.33 3.65 11.88
CA VAL A 31 10.52 4.42 11.44
C VAL A 31 10.19 5.76 10.80
N LEU A 32 8.93 5.99 10.39
CA LEU A 32 8.52 7.26 9.78
C LEU A 32 7.07 7.61 10.09
N THR A 33 6.85 8.87 10.46
CA THR A 33 5.58 9.57 10.28
C THR A 33 5.80 10.77 9.37
N LYS A 34 4.92 10.97 8.39
CA LYS A 34 4.97 12.15 7.52
C LYS A 34 3.58 12.61 7.16
N GLN A 35 3.27 13.86 7.47
CA GLN A 35 2.02 14.51 7.09
C GLN A 35 2.16 15.25 5.76
N GLY A 36 1.04 15.43 5.06
CA GLY A 36 0.95 16.29 3.89
C GLY A 36 -0.39 16.18 3.19
N LEU A 37 -0.40 16.41 1.88
CA LEU A 37 -1.60 16.36 1.06
C LEU A 37 -1.50 15.25 -0.01
N HIS A 38 -2.58 14.46 -0.14
CA HIS A 38 -2.83 13.58 -1.28
C HIS A 38 -4.07 14.07 -1.99
N ASN A 39 -3.91 14.57 -3.22
CA ASN A 39 -5.00 15.18 -3.97
C ASN A 39 -5.80 16.23 -3.16
N LYS A 40 -5.08 17.16 -2.52
CA LYS A 40 -5.61 18.22 -1.63
C LYS A 40 -6.24 17.73 -0.32
N GLN A 41 -6.32 16.43 -0.08
CA GLN A 41 -6.80 15.86 1.18
C GLN A 41 -5.64 15.71 2.18
N PRO A 42 -5.83 16.07 3.46
CA PRO A 42 -4.80 15.87 4.47
C PRO A 42 -4.61 14.37 4.73
N VAL A 43 -3.35 13.94 4.71
CA VAL A 43 -2.96 12.56 4.92
C VAL A 43 -1.74 12.45 5.82
N THR A 44 -1.67 11.35 6.57
CA THR A 44 -0.48 10.92 7.29
C THR A 44 0.01 9.58 6.76
N LEU A 45 1.29 9.53 6.38
CA LEU A 45 2.04 8.32 6.09
C LEU A 45 2.66 7.76 7.37
N TYR A 46 2.51 6.47 7.57
CA TYR A 46 3.16 5.68 8.61
C TYR A 46 4.01 4.59 7.94
N ARG A 47 5.28 4.46 8.32
CA ARG A 47 6.17 3.40 7.81
C ARG A 47 6.73 2.54 8.92
N PHE A 48 6.75 1.25 8.66
CA PHE A 48 7.29 0.21 9.52
C PHE A 48 8.37 -0.57 8.76
N GLU A 49 9.49 -0.83 9.40
CA GLU A 49 10.63 -1.57 8.85
C GLU A 49 11.20 -2.54 9.89
N PRO A 50 11.90 -3.61 9.46
CA PRO A 50 12.63 -4.46 10.41
C PRO A 50 13.75 -3.70 11.14
N ASN A 51 14.34 -2.69 10.49
CA ASN A 51 15.42 -1.87 11.05
C ASN A 51 14.87 -0.73 11.90
N GLU A 52 15.66 -0.21 12.84
CA GLU A 52 15.23 0.93 13.70
C GLU A 52 15.24 2.28 12.97
N SER A 53 15.80 2.36 11.76
CA SER A 53 15.85 3.57 10.94
C SER A 53 15.30 3.32 9.55
N ILE A 54 14.90 4.39 8.87
CA ILE A 54 14.38 4.32 7.50
C ILE A 54 15.45 3.84 6.51
N HIS A 55 15.09 2.84 5.71
CA HIS A 55 15.88 2.35 4.59
C HIS A 55 15.00 2.27 3.34
N LEU A 56 15.27 3.17 2.40
CA LEU A 56 14.60 3.16 1.11
C LEU A 56 15.05 1.94 0.28
N GLU A 57 14.14 1.53 -0.59
CA GLU A 57 14.23 0.39 -1.50
C GLU A 57 14.32 -0.97 -0.80
N GLN A 58 14.26 -1.04 0.53
CA GLN A 58 14.24 -2.29 1.29
C GLN A 58 12.82 -2.72 1.64
N GLN A 59 12.71 -3.88 2.30
CA GLN A 59 11.43 -4.37 2.78
C GLN A 59 10.82 -3.41 3.80
N HIS A 60 9.52 -3.15 3.66
CA HIS A 60 8.79 -2.25 4.53
C HIS A 60 7.29 -2.49 4.43
N VAL A 61 6.57 -1.99 5.43
CA VAL A 61 5.13 -1.80 5.38
C VAL A 61 4.83 -0.32 5.54
N SER A 62 3.93 0.22 4.74
CA SER A 62 3.51 1.61 4.80
C SER A 62 2.00 1.74 4.68
N LEU A 63 1.43 2.64 5.47
CA LEU A 63 0.01 2.98 5.47
C LEU A 63 -0.13 4.48 5.24
N LEU A 64 -1.01 4.86 4.33
CA LEU A 64 -1.43 6.25 4.14
C LEU A 64 -2.85 6.39 4.63
N ILE A 65 -3.09 7.27 5.60
CA ILE A 65 -4.40 7.46 6.22
C ILE A 65 -4.88 8.89 5.95
N ASN A 66 -6.17 9.06 5.64
CA ASN A 66 -6.80 10.38 5.56
C ASN A 66 -7.00 10.94 6.97
N ASP A 67 -6.48 12.14 7.25
CA ASP A 67 -6.52 12.71 8.59
C ASP A 67 -7.94 13.13 9.01
N THR A 68 -8.81 13.44 8.04
CA THR A 68 -10.19 13.90 8.25
C THR A 68 -11.15 12.72 8.35
N THR A 69 -11.17 11.84 7.36
CA THR A 69 -12.14 10.73 7.29
C THR A 69 -11.69 9.49 8.05
N LYS A 70 -10.40 9.42 8.42
CA LYS A 70 -9.74 8.25 8.99
C LYS A 70 -9.77 7.02 8.08
N ASN A 71 -10.09 7.18 6.80
CA ASN A 71 -10.08 6.09 5.82
C ASN A 71 -8.64 5.73 5.41
N LEU A 72 -8.46 4.47 5.01
CA LEU A 72 -7.24 4.00 4.36
C LEU A 72 -7.13 4.60 2.95
N GLN A 73 -6.10 5.41 2.73
CA GLN A 73 -5.77 5.97 1.40
C GLN A 73 -4.74 5.14 0.64
N GLY A 74 -4.00 4.29 1.35
CA GLY A 74 -3.22 3.26 0.70
C GLY A 74 -2.42 2.40 1.67
N LEU A 75 -2.00 1.25 1.17
CA LEU A 75 -1.19 0.25 1.84
C LEU A 75 -0.10 -0.18 0.86
N VAL A 76 1.13 -0.30 1.33
CA VAL A 76 2.17 -1.06 0.66
C VAL A 76 2.81 -1.98 1.68
N ARG A 77 3.00 -3.24 1.31
CA ARG A 77 3.87 -4.19 2.00
C ARG A 77 4.79 -4.83 0.98
N LEU A 78 6.05 -4.41 0.97
CA LEU A 78 7.07 -4.98 0.11
C LEU A 78 7.92 -5.91 0.98
N LEU A 79 7.68 -7.21 0.84
CA LEU A 79 8.30 -8.23 1.69
C LEU A 79 8.98 -9.29 0.82
N PRO A 80 10.14 -9.84 1.23
CA PRO A 80 10.85 -10.86 0.47
C PRO A 80 10.01 -12.10 0.14
N LYS A 81 9.01 -12.42 0.97
CA LYS A 81 8.08 -13.54 0.73
C LYS A 81 7.27 -13.44 -0.58
N TYR A 82 7.19 -12.24 -1.19
CA TYR A 82 6.53 -12.03 -2.48
C TYR A 82 7.43 -12.25 -3.69
N GLN A 83 8.70 -12.60 -3.46
CA GLN A 83 9.63 -12.92 -4.53
C GLN A 83 9.14 -14.14 -5.31
N SER A 84 9.19 -14.03 -6.64
CA SER A 84 8.60 -15.01 -7.55
C SER A 84 9.33 -16.37 -7.49
N SER A 85 8.84 -17.29 -6.65
CA SER A 85 9.17 -18.72 -6.69
C SER A 85 7.94 -19.63 -6.69
N SER A 86 6.72 -19.08 -6.76
CA SER A 86 5.45 -19.82 -6.68
C SER A 86 4.47 -19.40 -7.78
N GLN A 87 3.50 -20.27 -8.06
CA GLN A 87 2.36 -19.94 -8.92
C GLN A 87 1.62 -18.71 -8.37
N GLN A 88 1.38 -17.72 -9.24
CA GLN A 88 0.60 -16.54 -8.91
C GLN A 88 -0.87 -16.92 -8.69
N VAL A 89 -1.60 -16.10 -7.92
CA VAL A 89 -3.06 -16.22 -7.81
C VAL A 89 -3.70 -16.06 -9.20
N SER A 90 -4.82 -16.73 -9.44
CA SER A 90 -5.61 -16.52 -10.66
C SER A 90 -6.23 -15.11 -10.67
N LYS A 91 -6.71 -14.65 -11.83
CA LYS A 91 -7.38 -13.36 -11.95
C LYS A 91 -8.67 -13.32 -11.12
N GLU A 92 -9.38 -14.44 -11.08
CA GLU A 92 -10.64 -14.61 -10.34
C GLU A 92 -10.40 -14.54 -8.84
N ILE A 93 -9.37 -15.24 -8.34
CA ILE A 93 -8.97 -15.20 -6.93
C ILE A 93 -8.48 -13.79 -6.54
N ALA A 94 -7.70 -13.14 -7.40
CA ALA A 94 -7.24 -11.78 -7.15
C ALA A 94 -8.41 -10.79 -7.05
N LEU A 95 -9.42 -10.91 -7.92
CA LEU A 95 -10.63 -10.10 -7.85
C LEU A 95 -11.40 -10.38 -6.56
N GLN A 96 -11.60 -11.65 -6.19
CA GLN A 96 -12.31 -12.01 -4.96
C GLN A 96 -11.64 -11.42 -3.71
N ILE A 97 -10.31 -11.56 -3.59
CA ILE A 97 -9.54 -10.99 -2.48
C ILE A 97 -9.66 -9.47 -2.47
N THR A 98 -9.62 -8.84 -3.64
CA THR A 98 -9.78 -7.38 -3.78
C THR A 98 -11.14 -6.93 -3.25
N LEU A 99 -12.23 -7.58 -3.65
CA LEU A 99 -13.58 -7.20 -3.20
C LEU A 99 -13.77 -7.39 -1.70
N ASN A 100 -13.23 -8.48 -1.14
CA ASN A 100 -13.24 -8.70 0.31
C ASN A 100 -12.44 -7.63 1.05
N PHE A 101 -11.25 -7.28 0.55
CA PHE A 101 -10.44 -6.21 1.13
C PHE A 101 -11.17 -4.86 1.10
N LEU A 102 -11.77 -4.50 -0.03
CA LEU A 102 -12.51 -3.25 -0.16
C LEU A 102 -13.71 -3.21 0.79
N LYS A 103 -14.43 -4.30 0.95
CA LYS A 103 -15.56 -4.39 1.90
C LYS A 103 -15.15 -4.01 3.31
N ASP A 104 -13.96 -4.42 3.74
CA ASP A 104 -13.48 -4.20 5.11
C ASP A 104 -12.79 -2.84 5.30
N TYR A 105 -12.08 -2.33 4.27
CA TYR A 105 -11.17 -1.18 4.43
C TYR A 105 -11.46 0.03 3.52
N ALA A 106 -12.29 -0.12 2.48
CA ALA A 106 -12.68 0.95 1.57
C ALA A 106 -14.07 0.67 0.93
N PRO A 107 -15.14 0.48 1.73
CA PRO A 107 -16.43 0.01 1.22
C PRO A 107 -17.09 1.00 0.27
N ASP A 108 -16.75 2.29 0.39
CA ASP A 108 -17.21 3.35 -0.50
C ASP A 108 -16.79 3.12 -1.97
N LEU A 109 -15.67 2.43 -2.21
CA LEU A 109 -15.23 2.06 -3.57
C LEU A 109 -16.05 0.92 -4.20
N LEU A 110 -16.91 0.24 -3.44
CA LEU A 110 -17.78 -0.82 -3.95
C LEU A 110 -19.14 -0.31 -4.44
N GLU A 111 -19.49 0.94 -4.15
CA GLU A 111 -20.80 1.50 -4.53
C GLU A 111 -20.98 1.58 -6.05
N ASN A 112 -19.96 2.07 -6.76
CA ASN A 112 -20.03 2.29 -8.20
C ASN A 112 -18.64 2.29 -8.84
N TYR A 113 -18.17 1.12 -9.27
CA TYR A 113 -16.85 0.96 -9.89
C TYR A 113 -16.90 0.13 -11.15
N ASN A 114 -15.88 0.30 -11.99
CA ASN A 114 -15.57 -0.58 -13.11
C ASN A 114 -14.24 -1.30 -12.85
N ASN A 115 -14.19 -2.61 -13.06
CA ASN A 115 -12.95 -3.37 -13.14
C ASN A 115 -12.34 -3.21 -14.54
N ASN A 116 -11.28 -2.40 -14.66
CA ASN A 116 -10.65 -2.10 -15.94
C ASN A 116 -9.84 -3.29 -16.48
N TRP A 117 -8.94 -3.84 -15.66
CA TRP A 117 -8.13 -4.99 -16.06
C TRP A 117 -7.49 -5.69 -14.86
N ILE A 118 -7.15 -6.97 -15.07
CA ILE A 118 -6.39 -7.78 -14.13
C ILE A 118 -5.18 -8.41 -14.84
N ASN A 119 -3.98 -8.13 -14.33
CA ASN A 119 -2.72 -8.60 -14.91
C ASN A 119 -1.59 -8.65 -13.87
N THR A 120 -0.51 -9.38 -14.17
CA THR A 120 0.68 -9.42 -13.31
C THR A 120 1.35 -8.04 -13.23
N HIS A 121 1.91 -7.74 -12.06
CA HIS A 121 2.66 -6.52 -11.77
C HIS A 121 3.88 -6.84 -10.91
N ASN A 122 4.98 -6.15 -11.20
CA ASN A 122 6.24 -6.31 -10.48
C ASN A 122 6.56 -5.07 -9.65
N GLU A 123 7.04 -5.31 -8.44
CA GLU A 123 7.73 -4.34 -7.58
C GLU A 123 9.16 -4.83 -7.32
N THR A 124 10.02 -3.99 -6.75
CA THR A 124 11.40 -4.39 -6.47
C THR A 124 11.86 -3.91 -5.11
N ILE A 125 12.59 -4.76 -4.40
CA ILE A 125 13.29 -4.42 -3.15
C ILE A 125 14.75 -4.87 -3.18
N ILE A 126 15.56 -4.32 -2.30
CA ILE A 126 16.93 -4.76 -2.03
C ILE A 126 16.92 -5.67 -0.81
N VAL A 127 17.46 -6.88 -0.96
CA VAL A 127 17.69 -7.85 0.13
C VAL A 127 19.15 -8.29 0.02
N ASP A 128 19.90 -8.17 1.12
CA ASP A 128 21.33 -8.49 1.18
C ASP A 128 22.15 -7.85 0.04
N GLY A 129 21.86 -6.58 -0.25
CA GLY A 129 22.52 -5.80 -1.31
C GLY A 129 22.14 -6.20 -2.74
N LYS A 130 21.20 -7.14 -2.92
CA LYS A 130 20.73 -7.62 -4.24
C LYS A 130 19.30 -7.17 -4.51
N LYS A 131 19.05 -6.79 -5.77
CA LYS A 131 17.70 -6.47 -6.25
C LYS A 131 16.88 -7.76 -6.38
N ASN A 132 15.72 -7.78 -5.72
CA ASN A 132 14.76 -8.88 -5.75
C ASN A 132 13.44 -8.36 -6.33
N THR A 133 12.91 -9.08 -7.31
CA THR A 133 11.61 -8.77 -7.93
C THR A 133 10.50 -9.44 -7.15
N LEU A 134 9.53 -8.64 -6.72
CA LEU A 134 8.28 -9.09 -6.11
C LEU A 134 7.21 -9.11 -7.18
N THR A 135 6.40 -10.16 -7.25
CA THR A 135 5.37 -10.31 -8.29
C THR A 135 4.02 -10.57 -7.65
N GLY A 136 3.02 -9.80 -8.07
CA GLY A 136 1.62 -10.00 -7.67
C GLY A 136 0.64 -9.83 -8.83
N MET A 137 -0.63 -10.13 -8.59
CA MET A 137 -1.73 -9.92 -9.53
C MET A 137 -2.41 -8.59 -9.23
N LYS A 138 -2.31 -7.63 -10.14
CA LYS A 138 -2.90 -6.31 -10.01
C LYS A 138 -4.34 -6.31 -10.52
N VAL A 139 -5.27 -5.82 -9.70
CA VAL A 139 -6.66 -5.53 -10.07
C VAL A 139 -6.79 -4.02 -10.16
N LYS A 140 -6.92 -3.48 -11.38
CA LYS A 140 -7.07 -2.03 -11.59
C LYS A 140 -8.53 -1.70 -11.83
N CYS A 141 -9.06 -0.78 -11.03
CA CYS A 141 -10.43 -0.33 -11.10
C CYS A 141 -10.51 1.19 -11.28
N ARG A 142 -11.67 1.65 -11.71
CA ARG A 142 -12.03 3.06 -11.76
C ARG A 142 -13.30 3.27 -10.96
N ASP A 143 -13.25 4.20 -10.02
CA ASP A 143 -14.43 4.70 -9.32
C ASP A 143 -15.22 5.56 -10.31
N LEU A 144 -16.48 5.20 -10.56
CA LEU A 144 -17.34 5.88 -11.53
C LEU A 144 -18.01 7.12 -10.94
N ASN A 145 -18.01 7.28 -9.62
CA ASN A 145 -18.52 8.49 -8.96
C ASN A 145 -17.52 9.65 -9.09
N THR A 146 -16.22 9.37 -8.93
CA THR A 146 -15.16 10.39 -8.98
C THR A 146 -14.37 10.40 -10.28
N GLY A 147 -14.41 9.30 -11.05
CA GLY A 147 -13.57 9.09 -12.22
C GLY A 147 -12.11 8.75 -11.91
N LEU A 148 -11.73 8.66 -10.63
CA LEU A 148 -10.38 8.37 -10.16
C LEU A 148 -10.08 6.87 -10.21
N TYR A 149 -8.80 6.53 -10.34
CA TYR A 149 -8.35 5.15 -10.30
C TYR A 149 -8.05 4.69 -8.88
N PHE A 150 -8.25 3.40 -8.67
CA PHE A 150 -7.74 2.66 -7.53
C PHE A 150 -7.28 1.27 -7.97
N TRP A 151 -6.45 0.64 -7.18
CA TRP A 151 -6.03 -0.73 -7.44
C TRP A 151 -5.56 -1.45 -6.20
N THR A 152 -5.59 -2.77 -6.29
CA THR A 152 -4.89 -3.67 -5.40
C THR A 152 -3.84 -4.46 -6.19
N ILE A 153 -2.82 -4.96 -5.49
CA ILE A 153 -1.90 -5.99 -6.00
C ILE A 153 -1.91 -7.13 -4.99
N ILE A 154 -2.23 -8.33 -5.44
CA ILE A 154 -2.36 -9.51 -4.60
C ILE A 154 -1.11 -10.37 -4.73
N GLY A 155 -0.47 -10.66 -3.60
CA GLY A 155 0.72 -11.51 -3.56
C GLY A 155 0.39 -12.99 -3.71
N PRO A 156 1.42 -13.83 -3.93
CA PRO A 156 1.23 -15.28 -4.06
C PRO A 156 0.66 -15.95 -2.81
N ASP A 157 0.85 -15.35 -1.63
CA ASP A 157 0.29 -15.80 -0.35
C ASP A 157 -1.17 -15.37 -0.14
N GLN A 158 -1.84 -14.88 -1.20
CA GLN A 158 -3.23 -14.39 -1.19
C GLN A 158 -3.45 -13.15 -0.30
N THR A 159 -2.39 -12.43 0.05
CA THR A 159 -2.51 -11.17 0.81
C THR A 159 -2.41 -9.94 -0.10
N VAL A 160 -3.05 -8.84 0.28
CA VAL A 160 -2.92 -7.56 -0.43
C VAL A 160 -1.51 -7.01 -0.18
N MET A 161 -0.69 -6.96 -1.25
CA MET A 161 0.64 -6.36 -1.26
C MET A 161 0.57 -4.84 -1.35
N VAL A 162 -0.31 -4.34 -2.21
CA VAL A 162 -0.47 -2.92 -2.49
C VAL A 162 -1.95 -2.60 -2.57
N PHE A 163 -2.36 -1.48 -1.99
CA PHE A 163 -3.61 -0.81 -2.25
C PHE A 163 -3.33 0.68 -2.42
N GLU A 164 -3.85 1.28 -3.48
CA GLU A 164 -3.82 2.72 -3.66
C GLU A 164 -5.15 3.20 -4.23
N ARG A 165 -5.61 4.38 -3.80
CA ARG A 165 -6.86 5.02 -4.27
C ARG A 165 -6.69 6.52 -4.52
N ASP A 166 -7.77 7.11 -5.02
CA ASP A 166 -7.87 8.54 -5.35
C ASP A 166 -6.80 9.00 -6.34
N ILE A 167 -6.55 8.19 -7.38
CA ILE A 167 -5.45 8.39 -8.33
C ILE A 167 -5.97 9.07 -9.57
N ASP A 168 -5.62 10.35 -9.70
CA ASP A 168 -5.83 11.10 -10.92
C ASP A 168 -4.80 10.70 -11.99
N TRP A 169 -5.30 10.51 -13.21
CA TRP A 169 -4.54 10.04 -14.35
C TRP A 169 -4.77 10.96 -15.55
N ASP A 170 -3.70 11.59 -16.02
CA ASP A 170 -3.71 12.37 -17.24
C ASP A 170 -3.54 11.42 -18.44
N PHE A 171 -4.57 11.33 -19.29
CA PHE A 171 -4.54 10.50 -20.49
C PHE A 171 -3.71 11.10 -21.62
N ILE A 172 -3.58 12.43 -21.69
CA ILE A 172 -2.79 13.13 -22.71
C ILE A 172 -1.30 12.93 -22.41
N ARG A 173 -0.91 13.04 -21.14
CA ARG A 173 0.47 12.81 -20.66
C ARG A 173 0.76 11.36 -20.28
N ALA A 174 -0.25 10.48 -20.39
CA ALA A 174 -0.21 9.07 -20.01
C ALA A 174 0.41 8.81 -18.62
N GLY A 175 0.02 9.60 -17.61
CA GLY A 175 0.69 9.56 -16.31
C GLY A 175 -0.16 9.95 -15.11
N ARG A 176 0.17 9.34 -13.96
CA ARG A 176 -0.36 9.69 -12.63
C ARG A 176 0.02 11.12 -12.28
N GLN A 177 -0.98 11.91 -11.88
CA GLN A 177 -0.82 13.30 -11.44
C GLN A 177 -0.72 13.43 -9.91
N THR A 178 -1.24 12.45 -9.17
CA THR A 178 -1.21 12.48 -7.70
C THR A 178 0.14 12.06 -7.12
N GLN A 179 0.39 12.49 -5.89
CA GLN A 179 1.57 12.13 -5.11
C GLN A 179 1.71 10.61 -4.99
N LYS A 180 2.94 10.12 -5.02
CA LYS A 180 3.29 8.69 -4.92
C LYS A 180 3.79 8.36 -3.51
N TRP A 181 2.99 8.71 -2.51
CA TRP A 181 3.34 8.62 -1.07
C TRP A 181 3.96 7.28 -0.64
N LEU A 182 3.53 6.17 -1.24
CA LEU A 182 3.97 4.83 -0.89
C LEU A 182 5.15 4.32 -1.73
N HIS A 183 5.74 5.16 -2.58
CA HIS A 183 6.88 4.80 -3.42
C HIS A 183 8.16 5.46 -2.91
N ASP A 184 9.21 4.66 -2.72
CA ASP A 184 10.49 5.13 -2.19
C ASP A 184 11.17 6.17 -3.09
N SER A 185 10.99 6.07 -4.41
CA SER A 185 11.46 7.10 -5.36
C SER A 185 10.83 8.49 -5.15
N TRP A 186 9.61 8.54 -4.58
CA TRP A 186 8.97 9.78 -4.19
C TRP A 186 9.46 10.21 -2.81
N LEU A 187 9.52 9.31 -1.83
CA LEU A 187 10.03 9.61 -0.48
C LEU A 187 11.47 10.14 -0.51
N ALA A 188 12.35 9.59 -1.34
CA ALA A 188 13.73 10.07 -1.50
C ALA A 188 13.85 11.56 -1.83
N LYS A 189 12.81 12.17 -2.41
CA LYS A 189 12.76 13.59 -2.79
C LYS A 189 12.02 14.47 -1.79
N HIS A 190 11.40 13.86 -0.76
CA HIS A 190 10.48 14.54 0.16
C HIS A 190 10.71 14.15 1.63
N LEU A 191 11.73 13.37 1.96
CA LEU A 191 12.19 13.14 3.33
C LEU A 191 12.96 14.35 3.85
#